data_AF-A0A7U9RWK1-F1
#
_entry.id   AF-A0A7U9RWK1-F1
#
_cell.length_a   1.000
_cell.length_b   1.000
_cell.length_c   1.000
_cell.angle_alpha   90.00
_cell.angle_beta   90.00
_cell.angle_gamma   90.00
#
_symmetry.space_group_name_H-M   'P 1'
#
loop_
_entity.id
_entity.type
_entity.pdbx_description
1 polymer ?
#
loop_
_entity_poly.entity_id
_entity_poly.type
_entity_poly.pdbx_seq_one_letter_code
_entity_poly.pdbx_strand_id
1 'polypeptide(L)'
;MEDKRYAILIDADNISAKYIKAILDEMTKYGSITYKRIYGDWTNNQASKWREELLTNSITPIQQFCNTAGKNATDSALIIDAMDILYTGRVEGFCIVSSDSDFTKLASRLRESGMDVIGMGEDKTPKSFKAACSVFTNLEILLEQDADRTKENISSKTIQDAIVEIITENENNGKKTGLGELGNSLLKKYSDFDVRSYGYSSLSKFIEEMDDTFTLYKKETTILVGLRDDNIKREQLEAYIRECVHQSMGEGVDLAAMGQKLHKKYPDFKVKEYGYSTLQKFVSHISGLELITESETVKRLVEKETEVRESLAEQFRRTALSKKKKTKSGKK
;
A
#
# COMPACT_ATOMS: atom_id res chain seq x y z
N MET A 1 -25.25 2.72 29.71
CA MET A 1 -24.64 3.96 30.22
C MET A 1 -24.84 4.97 29.11
N GLU A 2 -25.52 6.08 29.36
CA GLU A 2 -25.66 7.13 28.35
C GLU A 2 -24.28 7.70 27.99
N ASP A 3 -23.98 7.83 26.70
CA ASP A 3 -22.78 8.50 26.24
C ASP A 3 -22.84 9.97 26.66
N LYS A 4 -21.84 10.40 27.45
CA LYS A 4 -21.69 11.80 27.86
C LYS A 4 -21.60 12.69 26.62
N ARG A 5 -22.20 13.88 26.67
CA ARG A 5 -22.17 14.86 25.57
C ARG A 5 -21.09 15.90 25.84
N TYR A 6 -20.22 16.11 24.85
CA TYR A 6 -19.12 17.05 24.93
C TYR A 6 -19.27 18.19 23.91
N ALA A 7 -18.77 19.37 24.28
CA ALA A 7 -18.53 20.48 23.37
C ALA A 7 -17.03 20.60 23.06
N ILE A 8 -16.65 20.53 21.79
CA ILE A 8 -15.28 20.78 21.34
C ILE A 8 -15.17 22.21 20.83
N LEU A 9 -14.26 22.96 21.44
CA LEU A 9 -13.96 24.36 21.15
C LEU A 9 -12.49 24.47 20.76
N ILE A 10 -12.23 24.88 19.51
CA ILE A 10 -10.90 24.85 18.91
C ILE A 10 -10.44 26.28 18.60
N ASP A 11 -9.25 26.61 19.06
CA ASP A 11 -8.56 27.85 18.74
C ASP A 11 -7.72 27.67 17.46
N ALA A 12 -8.20 28.20 16.33
CA ALA A 12 -7.54 28.05 15.03
C ALA A 12 -6.28 28.91 14.88
N ASP A 13 -6.14 29.95 15.71
CA ASP A 13 -4.99 30.84 15.67
C ASP A 13 -3.78 30.20 16.38
N ASN A 14 -4.05 29.34 17.37
CA ASN A 14 -3.02 28.65 18.14
C ASN A 14 -2.69 27.23 17.65
N ILE A 15 -3.67 26.53 17.05
CA ILE A 15 -3.56 25.12 16.65
C ILE A 15 -3.51 24.97 15.13
N SER A 16 -2.80 23.96 14.65
CA SER A 16 -2.75 23.63 13.22
C SER A 16 -3.84 22.64 12.79
N ALA A 17 -4.39 22.81 11.58
CA ALA A 17 -5.41 21.93 11.00
C ALA A 17 -5.02 20.43 10.98
N LYS A 18 -3.71 20.11 10.90
CA LYS A 18 -3.22 18.73 10.87
C LYS A 18 -3.66 17.88 12.07
N TYR A 19 -3.94 18.50 13.22
CA TYR A 19 -4.31 17.80 14.45
C TYR A 19 -5.80 17.42 14.51
N ILE A 20 -6.63 17.93 13.59
CA ILE A 20 -8.09 17.87 13.75
C ILE A 20 -8.63 16.44 13.80
N LYS A 21 -8.06 15.55 12.99
CA LYS A 21 -8.48 14.15 12.92
C LYS A 21 -8.16 13.45 14.24
N ALA A 22 -6.92 13.56 14.70
CA ALA A 22 -6.46 12.99 15.97
C ALA A 22 -7.26 13.52 17.18
N ILE A 23 -7.62 14.81 17.18
CA ILE A 23 -8.46 15.42 18.22
C ILE A 23 -9.85 14.76 18.26
N LEU A 24 -10.49 14.64 17.10
CA LEU A 24 -11.84 14.08 17.02
C LEU A 24 -11.84 12.59 17.39
N ASP A 25 -10.83 11.85 16.93
CA ASP A 25 -10.66 10.43 17.22
C ASP A 25 -10.40 10.21 18.70
N GLU A 26 -9.57 11.04 19.34
CA GLU A 26 -9.36 10.98 20.80
C GLU A 26 -10.65 11.24 21.58
N MET A 27 -11.46 12.21 21.12
CA MET A 27 -12.71 12.58 21.79
C MET A 27 -13.77 11.47 21.77
N THR A 28 -13.72 10.54 20.80
CA THR A 28 -14.63 9.38 20.77
C THR A 28 -14.50 8.47 22.00
N LYS A 29 -13.37 8.49 22.70
CA LYS A 29 -13.14 7.71 23.93
C LYS A 29 -13.95 8.23 25.12
N TYR A 30 -14.32 9.51 25.11
CA TYR A 30 -14.97 10.17 26.24
C TYR A 30 -16.49 10.20 26.08
N GLY A 31 -16.97 10.39 24.85
CA GLY A 31 -18.40 10.39 24.57
C GLY A 31 -18.78 11.02 23.23
N SER A 32 -20.04 11.40 23.13
CA SER A 32 -20.62 11.97 21.91
C SER A 32 -20.35 13.48 21.81
N ILE A 33 -19.93 13.93 20.63
CA ILE A 33 -19.62 15.35 20.41
C ILE A 33 -20.88 16.06 19.91
N THR A 34 -21.44 16.95 20.75
CA THR A 34 -22.65 17.72 20.43
C THR A 34 -22.33 19.04 19.73
N TYR A 35 -21.28 19.73 20.18
CA TYR A 35 -20.82 20.98 19.59
C TYR A 35 -19.42 20.79 19.02
N LYS A 36 -19.22 21.19 17.76
CA LYS A 36 -17.91 21.24 17.09
C LYS A 36 -17.70 22.64 16.56
N ARG A 37 -17.00 23.48 17.31
CA ARG A 37 -16.79 24.88 16.97
C ARG A 37 -15.31 25.19 16.91
N ILE A 38 -14.96 25.99 15.93
CA ILE A 38 -13.60 26.49 15.75
C ILE A 38 -13.65 28.00 15.61
N TYR A 39 -12.72 28.69 16.25
CA TYR A 39 -12.69 30.16 16.34
C TYR A 39 -11.42 30.65 15.67
N GLY A 40 -11.56 31.66 14.81
CA GLY A 40 -10.43 32.30 14.15
C GLY A 40 -10.87 33.37 13.16
N ASP A 41 -9.88 34.04 12.58
CA ASP A 41 -10.11 34.98 11.49
C ASP A 41 -9.97 34.28 10.12
N TRP A 42 -11.10 33.89 9.53
CA TRP A 42 -11.14 33.16 8.25
C TRP A 42 -10.84 34.03 7.02
N THR A 43 -10.59 35.33 7.21
CA THR A 43 -10.12 36.21 6.13
C THR A 43 -8.62 36.09 5.87
N ASN A 44 -7.88 35.47 6.79
CA ASN A 44 -6.43 35.30 6.69
C ASN A 44 -6.04 34.10 5.80
N ASN A 45 -4.87 34.14 5.15
CA ASN A 45 -4.41 33.07 4.24
C ASN A 45 -4.29 31.69 4.89
N GLN A 46 -4.11 31.63 6.21
CA GLN A 46 -4.10 30.40 7.02
C GLN A 46 -5.44 29.63 6.95
N ALA A 47 -6.56 30.33 6.69
CA ALA A 47 -7.91 29.74 6.60
C ALA A 47 -8.07 28.74 5.45
N SER A 48 -7.23 28.84 4.40
CA SER A 48 -7.26 27.91 3.27
C SER A 48 -6.99 26.46 3.68
N LYS A 49 -6.10 26.25 4.65
CA LYS A 49 -5.74 24.93 5.21
C LYS A 49 -6.75 24.39 6.22
N TRP A 50 -7.75 25.17 6.60
CA TRP A 50 -8.83 24.71 7.47
C TRP A 50 -10.06 24.36 6.64
N ARG A 51 -10.24 24.99 5.48
CA ARG A 51 -11.48 24.87 4.69
C ARG A 51 -11.85 23.41 4.37
N GLU A 52 -10.89 22.58 3.97
CA GLU A 52 -11.15 21.18 3.62
C GLU A 52 -11.51 20.34 4.87
N GLU A 53 -10.77 20.56 5.94
CA GLU A 53 -10.91 19.88 7.23
C GLU A 53 -12.25 20.20 7.90
N LEU A 54 -12.68 21.46 7.83
CA LEU A 54 -13.95 21.90 8.40
C LEU A 54 -15.14 21.30 7.66
N LEU A 55 -15.08 21.23 6.33
CA LEU A 55 -16.12 20.63 5.51
C LEU A 55 -16.20 19.12 5.72
N THR A 56 -15.05 18.45 5.71
CA THR A 56 -14.96 16.99 5.90
C THR A 56 -15.48 16.56 7.26
N ASN A 57 -15.17 17.32 8.32
CA ASN A 57 -15.48 16.92 9.70
C ASN A 57 -16.74 17.57 10.28
N SER A 58 -17.50 18.33 9.47
CA SER A 58 -18.71 19.05 9.89
C SER A 58 -18.49 19.96 11.10
N ILE A 59 -17.40 20.73 11.07
CA ILE A 59 -17.05 21.67 12.14
C ILE A 59 -17.59 23.05 11.78
N THR A 60 -18.23 23.72 12.73
CA THR A 60 -18.79 25.05 12.52
C THR A 60 -17.70 26.12 12.74
N PRO A 61 -17.30 26.87 11.69
CA PRO A 61 -16.41 28.01 11.85
C PRO A 61 -17.13 29.21 12.47
N ILE A 62 -16.51 29.81 13.48
CA ILE A 62 -16.94 31.06 14.11
C ILE A 62 -15.94 32.13 13.67
N GLN A 63 -16.37 33.04 12.81
CA GLN A 63 -15.56 34.16 12.33
C GLN A 63 -15.43 35.21 13.42
N GLN A 64 -14.19 35.64 13.70
CA GLN A 64 -13.92 36.83 14.50
C GLN A 64 -12.90 37.71 13.78
N PHE A 65 -13.24 38.99 13.58
CA PHE A 65 -12.33 39.94 12.94
C PHE A 65 -11.30 40.45 13.94
N CYS A 66 -10.03 40.36 13.60
CA CYS A 66 -8.98 41.01 14.37
C CYS A 66 -8.94 42.52 14.05
N ASN A 67 -9.60 43.35 14.86
CA ASN A 67 -9.59 44.82 14.68
C ASN A 67 -8.19 45.45 14.85
N THR A 68 -7.27 44.75 15.53
CA THR A 68 -5.86 45.12 15.68
C THR A 68 -5.04 43.84 15.83
N ALA A 69 -3.93 43.73 15.10
CA ALA A 69 -3.06 42.55 15.14
C ALA A 69 -2.55 42.28 16.58
N GLY A 70 -2.68 41.04 17.03
CA GLY A 70 -2.18 40.58 18.35
C GLY A 70 -3.13 40.81 19.52
N LYS A 71 -4.44 40.96 19.31
CA LYS A 71 -5.44 40.97 20.40
C LYS A 71 -6.28 39.70 20.42
N ASN A 72 -6.63 39.28 21.63
CA ASN A 72 -7.37 38.06 22.01
C ASN A 72 -8.87 38.09 21.65
N ALA A 73 -9.22 38.60 20.46
CA ALA A 73 -10.62 38.71 20.01
C ALA A 73 -11.24 37.32 19.79
N THR A 74 -10.47 36.41 19.17
CA THR A 74 -10.82 35.01 18.98
C THR A 74 -11.06 34.31 20.33
N ASP A 75 -10.14 34.49 21.29
CA ASP A 75 -10.22 33.87 22.62
C ASP A 75 -11.45 34.34 23.39
N SER A 76 -11.75 35.64 23.32
CA SER A 76 -12.92 36.22 23.96
C SER A 76 -14.21 35.61 23.41
N ALA A 77 -14.32 35.42 22.10
CA ALA A 77 -15.47 34.79 21.48
C ALA A 77 -15.61 33.31 21.89
N LEU A 78 -14.50 32.58 21.96
CA LEU A 78 -14.47 31.19 22.43
C LEU A 78 -14.96 31.11 23.87
N ILE A 79 -14.46 31.97 24.76
CA ILE A 79 -14.83 32.01 26.18
C ILE A 79 -16.32 32.32 26.35
N ILE A 80 -16.85 33.33 25.65
CA ILE A 80 -18.26 33.70 25.71
C ILE A 80 -19.13 32.51 25.30
N ASP A 81 -18.79 31.89 24.17
CA ASP A 81 -19.59 30.80 23.62
C ASP A 81 -19.50 29.52 24.47
N ALA A 82 -18.35 29.27 25.11
CA ALA A 82 -18.20 28.21 26.10
C ALA A 82 -19.14 28.40 27.30
N MET A 83 -19.25 29.63 27.80
CA MET A 83 -20.16 29.97 28.90
C MET A 83 -21.62 29.86 28.48
N ASP A 84 -21.97 30.30 27.27
CA ASP A 84 -23.33 30.15 26.75
C ASP A 84 -23.72 28.68 26.64
N ILE A 85 -22.83 27.83 26.09
CA ILE A 85 -23.04 26.38 26.02
C ILE A 85 -23.21 25.79 27.43
N LEU A 86 -22.37 26.19 28.40
CA LEU A 86 -22.45 25.72 29.78
C LEU A 86 -23.86 25.95 30.36
N TYR A 87 -24.41 27.15 30.18
CA TYR A 87 -25.73 27.49 30.73
C TYR A 87 -26.90 26.89 29.94
N THR A 88 -26.69 26.30 28.76
CA THR A 88 -27.74 25.52 28.09
C THR A 88 -28.04 24.19 28.79
N GLY A 89 -27.11 23.67 29.59
CA GLY A 89 -27.26 22.37 30.26
C GLY A 89 -27.30 21.16 29.31
N ARG A 90 -26.86 21.31 28.06
CA ARG A 90 -26.93 20.26 27.04
C ARG A 90 -25.70 19.37 26.95
N VAL A 91 -24.62 19.71 27.65
CA VAL A 91 -23.36 18.97 27.66
C VAL A 91 -22.92 18.69 29.09
N GLU A 92 -22.21 17.58 29.26
CA GLU A 92 -21.58 17.15 30.51
C GLU A 92 -20.08 17.44 30.55
N GLY A 93 -19.49 17.86 29.42
CA GLY A 93 -18.08 18.20 29.36
C GLY A 93 -17.68 19.09 28.18
N PHE A 94 -16.45 19.59 28.27
CA PHE A 94 -15.83 20.50 27.32
C PHE A 94 -14.46 19.97 26.93
N CYS A 95 -14.14 20.08 25.65
CA CYS A 95 -12.79 19.92 25.13
C CYS A 95 -12.30 21.27 24.64
N ILE A 96 -11.29 21.83 25.29
CA ILE A 96 -10.65 23.08 24.89
C ILE A 96 -9.34 22.74 24.19
N VAL A 97 -9.25 23.07 22.91
CA VAL A 97 -8.06 22.81 22.10
C VAL A 97 -7.31 24.11 21.88
N SER A 98 -6.28 24.35 22.69
CA SER A 98 -5.36 25.49 22.58
C SER A 98 -4.10 25.22 23.40
N SER A 99 -3.00 25.88 23.04
CA SER A 99 -1.76 25.91 23.83
C SER A 99 -1.57 27.23 24.60
N ASP A 100 -2.57 28.12 24.60
CA ASP A 100 -2.52 29.39 25.33
C ASP A 100 -2.87 29.23 26.83
N SER A 101 -2.15 29.94 27.69
CA SER A 101 -2.45 30.02 29.12
C SER A 101 -3.71 30.81 29.44
N ASP A 102 -4.21 31.67 28.56
CA ASP A 102 -5.34 32.54 28.84
C ASP A 102 -6.66 31.76 29.10
N PHE A 103 -6.75 30.52 28.58
CA PHE A 103 -7.87 29.62 28.84
C PHE A 103 -7.84 28.92 30.22
N THR A 104 -6.80 29.13 31.03
CA THR A 104 -6.67 28.54 32.39
C THR A 104 -7.87 28.86 33.27
N LYS A 105 -8.34 30.12 33.24
CA LYS A 105 -9.51 30.53 34.05
C LYS A 105 -10.81 29.95 33.54
N LEU A 106 -10.98 29.82 32.21
CA LEU A 106 -12.12 29.16 31.61
C LEU A 106 -12.20 27.69 32.06
N ALA A 107 -11.10 26.94 31.93
CA ALA A 107 -11.03 25.54 32.33
C ALA A 107 -11.36 25.34 33.82
N SER A 108 -10.80 26.19 34.68
CA SER A 108 -11.09 26.16 36.12
C SER A 108 -12.57 26.41 36.40
N ARG A 109 -13.15 27.44 35.77
CA ARG A 109 -14.54 27.83 35.97
C ARG A 109 -15.53 26.76 35.48
N LEU A 110 -15.22 26.06 34.39
CA LEU A 110 -16.03 24.95 33.88
C LEU A 110 -16.00 23.76 34.85
N ARG A 111 -14.83 23.43 35.41
CA ARG A 111 -14.69 22.38 36.42
C ARG A 111 -15.39 22.71 37.74
N GLU A 112 -15.32 23.97 38.18
CA GLU A 112 -16.06 24.47 39.34
C GLU A 112 -17.58 24.31 39.15
N SER A 113 -18.05 24.33 37.89
CA SER A 113 -19.43 24.03 37.51
C SER A 113 -19.76 22.54 37.41
N GLY A 114 -18.82 21.65 37.75
CA GLY A 114 -19.01 20.20 37.72
C GLY A 114 -18.86 19.58 36.33
N MET A 115 -18.37 20.31 35.33
CA MET A 115 -18.14 19.79 33.98
C MET A 115 -16.82 19.03 33.91
N ASP A 116 -16.77 18.01 33.06
CA ASP A 116 -15.52 17.38 32.69
C ASP A 116 -14.78 18.24 31.66
N VAL A 117 -13.51 18.59 31.91
CA VAL A 117 -12.73 19.49 31.05
C VAL A 117 -11.50 18.78 30.51
N ILE A 118 -11.51 18.51 29.22
CA ILE A 118 -10.41 17.90 28.49
C ILE A 118 -9.64 19.04 27.81
N GLY A 119 -8.37 19.21 28.18
CA GLY A 119 -7.46 20.13 27.51
C GLY A 119 -6.67 19.40 26.43
N MET A 120 -6.54 19.98 25.25
CA MET A 120 -5.65 19.46 24.21
C MET A 120 -4.76 20.57 23.68
N GLY A 121 -3.45 20.33 23.60
CA GLY A 121 -2.49 21.31 23.11
C GLY A 121 -1.14 20.71 22.77
N GLU A 122 -0.25 21.53 22.22
CA GLU A 122 1.13 21.13 21.88
C GLU A 122 2.03 21.07 23.13
N ASP A 123 3.25 20.55 23.03
CA ASP A 123 4.16 20.41 24.18
C ASP A 123 4.46 21.72 24.90
N LYS A 124 4.53 22.81 24.11
CA LYS A 124 4.73 24.19 24.58
C LYS A 124 3.65 24.69 25.55
N THR A 125 2.53 23.98 25.68
CA THR A 125 1.41 24.38 26.52
C THR A 125 1.83 24.56 27.99
N PRO A 126 1.54 25.71 28.63
CA PRO A 126 1.91 26.00 30.01
C PRO A 126 1.33 25.02 31.04
N LYS A 127 2.11 24.73 32.09
CA LYS A 127 1.69 23.84 33.19
C LYS A 127 0.42 24.31 33.91
N SER A 128 0.19 25.62 33.97
CA SER A 128 -1.00 26.22 34.58
C SER A 128 -2.28 25.75 33.88
N PHE A 129 -2.31 25.79 32.55
CA PHE A 129 -3.46 25.34 31.78
C PHE A 129 -3.65 23.84 31.87
N LYS A 130 -2.56 23.06 31.79
CA LYS A 130 -2.58 21.60 31.96
C LYS A 130 -3.21 21.20 33.30
N ALA A 131 -2.82 21.86 34.40
CA ALA A 131 -3.34 21.58 35.74
C ALA A 131 -4.80 22.06 35.96
N ALA A 132 -5.24 23.06 35.18
CA ALA A 132 -6.60 23.54 35.24
C ALA A 132 -7.60 22.58 34.57
N CYS A 133 -7.17 21.70 33.67
CA CYS A 133 -8.03 20.70 33.03
C CYS A 133 -8.22 19.45 33.93
N SER A 134 -9.28 18.67 33.69
CA SER A 134 -9.46 17.34 34.31
C SER A 134 -8.44 16.36 33.76
N VAL A 135 -8.30 16.36 32.44
CA VAL A 135 -7.33 15.57 31.68
C VAL A 135 -6.70 16.50 30.65
N PHE A 136 -5.39 16.34 30.42
CA PHE A 136 -4.70 17.06 29.37
C PHE A 136 -4.02 16.07 28.42
N THR A 137 -4.29 16.21 27.13
CA THR A 137 -3.71 15.37 26.08
C THR A 137 -2.79 16.18 25.19
N ASN A 138 -1.58 15.68 24.97
CA ASN A 138 -0.64 16.28 24.05
C ASN A 138 -0.98 15.89 22.59
N LEU A 139 -1.09 16.89 21.72
CA LEU A 139 -1.46 16.73 20.32
C LEU A 139 -0.35 16.10 19.44
N GLU A 140 0.92 16.35 19.73
CA GLU A 140 2.06 15.76 19.03
C GLU A 140 2.16 14.25 19.31
N ILE A 141 1.98 13.85 20.57
CA ILE A 141 1.92 12.44 20.96
C ILE A 141 0.73 11.74 20.27
N LEU A 142 -0.42 12.41 20.16
CA LEU A 142 -1.58 11.86 19.45
C LEU A 142 -1.29 11.66 17.96
N LEU A 143 -0.63 12.61 17.30
CA LEU A 143 -0.22 12.46 15.90
C LEU A 143 0.76 11.31 15.72
N GLU A 144 1.73 11.14 16.63
CA GLU A 144 2.67 10.02 16.58
C GLU A 144 1.96 8.68 16.79
N GLN A 145 1.02 8.62 17.72
CA GLN A 145 0.19 7.43 17.95
C GLN A 145 -0.72 7.12 16.76
N ASP A 146 -1.29 8.13 16.10
CA ASP A 146 -2.06 7.91 14.87
C ASP A 146 -1.15 7.40 13.75
N ALA A 147 0.04 7.98 13.61
CA ALA A 147 1.04 7.51 12.66
C ALA A 147 1.47 6.06 12.94
N ASP A 148 1.65 5.69 14.21
CA ASP A 148 1.98 4.33 14.62
C ASP A 148 0.78 3.37 14.59
N ARG A 149 -0.46 3.84 14.75
CA ARG A 149 -1.68 3.05 14.49
C ARG A 149 -1.84 2.74 13.02
N THR A 150 -1.45 3.65 12.12
CA THR A 150 -1.25 3.31 10.70
C THR A 150 -0.11 2.32 10.47
N LYS A 151 0.80 2.10 11.43
CA LYS A 151 1.81 1.02 11.37
C LYS A 151 1.37 -0.27 12.07
N GLU A 152 0.38 -0.24 12.96
CA GLU A 152 -0.34 -1.43 13.48
C GLU A 152 -1.33 -2.02 12.46
N ASN A 153 -1.20 -1.66 11.19
CA ASN A 153 -1.84 -2.40 10.13
C ASN A 153 -1.28 -3.81 10.01
N ILE A 154 -2.12 -4.72 9.52
CA ILE A 154 -1.71 -6.03 9.03
C ILE A 154 -0.46 -5.83 8.17
N SER A 155 0.63 -6.53 8.49
CA SER A 155 1.92 -6.25 7.86
C SER A 155 1.79 -6.27 6.33
N SER A 156 2.52 -5.37 5.65
CA SER A 156 2.53 -5.31 4.17
C SER A 156 2.78 -6.70 3.55
N LYS A 157 3.60 -7.51 4.22
CA LYS A 157 3.89 -8.90 3.87
C LYS A 157 2.68 -9.83 4.00
N THR A 158 1.88 -9.70 5.06
CA THR A 158 0.65 -10.50 5.24
C THR A 158 -0.40 -10.16 4.19
N ILE A 159 -0.51 -8.90 3.79
CA ILE A 159 -1.37 -8.50 2.68
C ILE A 159 -0.84 -9.04 1.35
N GLN A 160 0.47 -8.95 1.11
CA GLN A 160 1.14 -9.52 -0.06
C GLN A 160 0.87 -11.03 -0.17
N ASP A 161 1.05 -11.80 0.90
CA ASP A 161 0.77 -13.25 0.94
C ASP A 161 -0.72 -13.54 0.62
N ALA A 162 -1.65 -12.74 1.13
CA ALA A 162 -3.06 -12.89 0.83
C ALA A 162 -3.40 -12.56 -0.64
N ILE A 163 -2.74 -11.55 -1.23
CA ILE A 163 -2.88 -11.22 -2.65
C ILE A 163 -2.37 -12.40 -3.50
N VAL A 164 -1.22 -12.99 -3.14
CA VAL A 164 -0.68 -14.18 -3.82
C VAL A 164 -1.70 -15.31 -3.79
N GLU A 165 -2.26 -15.63 -2.62
CA GLU A 165 -3.27 -16.68 -2.45
C GLU A 165 -4.51 -16.46 -3.33
N ILE A 166 -5.05 -15.23 -3.35
CA ILE A 166 -6.21 -14.87 -4.18
C ILE A 166 -5.89 -15.02 -5.67
N ILE A 167 -4.69 -14.61 -6.10
CA ILE A 167 -4.28 -14.74 -7.51
C ILE A 167 -4.13 -16.23 -7.87
N THR A 168 -3.46 -17.02 -7.04
CA THR A 168 -3.26 -18.45 -7.28
C THR A 168 -4.58 -19.22 -7.31
N GLU A 169 -5.54 -18.89 -6.44
CA GLU A 169 -6.87 -19.51 -6.44
C GLU A 169 -7.64 -19.20 -7.73
N ASN A 170 -7.58 -17.96 -8.21
CA ASN A 170 -8.21 -17.57 -9.48
C ASN A 170 -7.53 -18.24 -10.69
N GLU A 171 -6.21 -18.33 -10.71
CA GLU A 171 -5.45 -18.99 -11.77
C GLU A 171 -5.74 -20.49 -11.83
N ASN A 172 -5.86 -21.17 -10.69
CA ASN A 172 -6.30 -22.58 -10.62
C ASN A 172 -7.70 -22.78 -11.21
N ASN A 173 -8.55 -21.76 -11.14
CA ASN A 173 -9.87 -21.73 -11.77
C ASN A 173 -9.85 -21.22 -13.23
N GLY A 174 -8.66 -21.03 -13.82
CA GLY A 174 -8.47 -20.59 -15.20
C GLY A 174 -8.82 -19.11 -15.45
N LYS A 175 -8.91 -18.30 -14.40
CA LYS A 175 -9.35 -16.90 -14.45
C LYS A 175 -8.22 -15.96 -14.01
N LYS A 176 -8.08 -14.81 -14.71
CA LYS A 176 -7.18 -13.74 -14.28
C LYS A 176 -7.84 -12.85 -13.22
N THR A 177 -7.06 -12.39 -12.25
CA THR A 177 -7.56 -11.55 -11.15
C THR A 177 -7.68 -10.09 -11.57
N GLY A 178 -8.87 -9.51 -11.43
CA GLY A 178 -9.08 -8.08 -11.61
C GLY A 178 -8.76 -7.28 -10.34
N LEU A 179 -8.25 -6.05 -10.49
CA LEU A 179 -7.91 -5.17 -9.37
C LEU A 179 -9.11 -4.90 -8.44
N GLY A 180 -10.31 -4.70 -9.01
CA GLY A 180 -11.54 -4.48 -8.22
C GLY A 180 -12.00 -5.73 -7.49
N GLU A 181 -11.82 -6.91 -8.08
CA GLU A 181 -12.10 -8.20 -7.44
C GLU A 181 -11.13 -8.46 -6.29
N LEU A 182 -9.84 -8.19 -6.52
CA LEU A 182 -8.80 -8.30 -5.50
C LEU A 182 -9.11 -7.40 -4.30
N GLY A 183 -9.47 -6.14 -4.53
CA GLY A 183 -9.86 -5.21 -3.46
C GLY A 183 -11.05 -5.72 -2.65
N ASN A 184 -12.09 -6.25 -3.32
CA ASN A 184 -13.25 -6.82 -2.64
C ASN A 184 -12.90 -8.08 -1.83
N SER A 185 -12.02 -8.94 -2.34
CA SER A 185 -11.58 -10.16 -1.63
C SER A 185 -10.72 -9.81 -0.42
N LEU A 186 -9.86 -8.79 -0.51
CA LEU A 186 -9.08 -8.29 0.62
C LEU A 186 -9.97 -7.71 1.72
N LEU A 187 -10.97 -6.89 1.36
CA LEU A 187 -11.95 -6.35 2.32
C LEU A 187 -12.79 -7.44 3.01
N LYS A 188 -13.07 -8.55 2.30
CA LYS A 188 -13.77 -9.71 2.91
C LYS A 188 -12.89 -10.48 3.88
N LYS A 189 -11.61 -10.64 3.58
CA LYS A 189 -10.64 -11.37 4.42
C LYS A 189 -10.16 -10.53 5.60
N TYR A 190 -10.07 -9.22 5.39
CA TYR A 190 -9.61 -8.23 6.34
C TYR A 190 -10.57 -7.03 6.31
N SER A 191 -11.53 -6.99 7.24
CA SER A 191 -12.57 -5.95 7.31
C SER A 191 -12.02 -4.54 7.44
N ASP A 192 -10.83 -4.42 8.04
CA ASP A 192 -10.20 -3.15 8.39
C ASP A 192 -9.15 -2.73 7.34
N PHE A 193 -9.04 -3.46 6.22
CA PHE A 193 -8.07 -3.18 5.18
C PHE A 193 -8.41 -1.89 4.40
N ASP A 194 -7.55 -0.87 4.50
CA ASP A 194 -7.59 0.34 3.66
C ASP A 194 -6.19 0.67 3.15
N VAL A 195 -6.02 0.79 1.83
CA VAL A 195 -4.74 1.15 1.18
C VAL A 195 -4.19 2.52 1.62
N ARG A 196 -5.06 3.42 2.06
CA ARG A 196 -4.66 4.74 2.60
C ARG A 196 -3.92 4.62 3.91
N SER A 197 -4.25 3.60 4.68
CA SER A 197 -3.59 3.31 5.95
C SER A 197 -2.12 2.86 5.75
N TYR A 198 -1.78 2.39 4.55
CA TYR A 198 -0.41 2.10 4.11
C TYR A 198 0.27 3.29 3.39
N GLY A 199 -0.38 4.45 3.31
CA GLY A 199 0.17 5.65 2.65
C GLY A 199 -0.13 5.77 1.16
N TYR A 200 -1.00 4.93 0.59
CA TYR A 200 -1.31 4.93 -0.84
C TYR A 200 -2.69 5.50 -1.14
N SER A 201 -2.79 6.29 -2.21
CA SER A 201 -4.07 6.90 -2.63
C SER A 201 -5.01 5.92 -3.35
N SER A 202 -4.51 4.77 -3.80
CA SER A 202 -5.29 3.74 -4.48
C SER A 202 -4.64 2.36 -4.39
N LEU A 203 -5.44 1.30 -4.55
CA LEU A 203 -4.96 -0.08 -4.59
C LEU A 203 -4.00 -0.34 -5.75
N SER A 204 -4.17 0.35 -6.88
CA SER A 204 -3.23 0.26 -8.00
C SER A 204 -1.82 0.69 -7.58
N LYS A 205 -1.69 1.85 -6.92
CA LYS A 205 -0.40 2.38 -6.46
C LYS A 205 0.23 1.52 -5.38
N PHE A 206 -0.59 0.97 -4.49
CA PHE A 206 -0.12 0.04 -3.46
C PHE A 206 0.51 -1.22 -4.07
N ILE A 207 -0.12 -1.80 -5.11
CA ILE A 207 0.41 -2.98 -5.81
C ILE A 207 1.59 -2.62 -6.73
N GLU A 208 1.59 -1.43 -7.32
CA GLU A 208 2.72 -0.92 -8.12
C GLU A 208 4.02 -0.79 -7.31
N GLU A 209 3.95 -0.53 -6.00
CA GLU A 209 5.14 -0.51 -5.13
C GLU A 209 5.68 -1.93 -4.85
N MET A 210 4.79 -2.93 -4.83
CA MET A 210 5.15 -4.35 -4.73
C MET A 210 5.54 -4.92 -6.10
N ASP A 211 6.31 -4.13 -6.84
CA ASP A 211 6.69 -4.43 -8.22
C ASP A 211 7.50 -5.71 -8.29
N ASP A 212 8.26 -6.06 -7.26
CA ASP A 212 9.04 -7.29 -7.14
C ASP A 212 8.20 -8.57 -7.24
N THR A 213 6.92 -8.50 -6.85
CA THR A 213 6.04 -9.67 -6.67
C THR A 213 4.82 -9.65 -7.58
N PHE A 214 4.35 -8.47 -8.00
CA PHE A 214 3.16 -8.33 -8.82
C PHE A 214 3.41 -7.56 -10.10
N THR A 215 2.53 -7.74 -11.07
CA THR A 215 2.52 -6.94 -12.29
C THR A 215 1.09 -6.58 -12.64
N LEU A 216 0.88 -5.30 -12.96
CA LEU A 216 -0.42 -4.80 -13.42
C LEU A 216 -0.45 -4.72 -14.94
N TYR A 217 -1.54 -5.17 -15.53
CA TYR A 217 -1.78 -5.08 -16.97
C TYR A 217 -3.12 -4.42 -17.21
N LYS A 218 -3.16 -3.43 -18.11
CA LYS A 218 -4.40 -2.78 -18.53
C LYS A 218 -4.99 -3.53 -19.71
N LYS A 219 -6.22 -4.04 -19.58
CA LYS A 219 -6.98 -4.65 -20.67
C LYS A 219 -8.30 -3.92 -20.84
N GLU A 220 -8.45 -3.22 -21.96
CA GLU A 220 -9.61 -2.38 -22.28
C GLU A 220 -9.89 -1.33 -21.19
N THR A 221 -10.83 -1.63 -20.28
CA THR A 221 -11.28 -0.78 -19.17
C THR A 221 -10.91 -1.32 -17.78
N THR A 222 -10.36 -2.54 -17.71
CA THR A 222 -10.07 -3.22 -16.44
C THR A 222 -8.57 -3.37 -16.23
N ILE A 223 -8.13 -3.13 -14.99
CA ILE A 223 -6.76 -3.42 -14.56
C ILE A 223 -6.74 -4.83 -13.99
N LEU A 224 -5.88 -5.68 -14.54
CA LEU A 224 -5.63 -7.03 -14.06
C LEU A 224 -4.34 -7.05 -13.24
N VAL A 225 -4.31 -7.87 -12.20
CA VAL A 225 -3.14 -8.11 -11.35
C VAL A 225 -2.72 -9.56 -11.56
N GLY A 226 -1.45 -9.76 -11.91
CA GLY A 226 -0.83 -11.08 -11.92
C GLY A 226 0.37 -11.10 -10.99
N LEU A 227 0.82 -12.30 -10.64
CA LEU A 227 2.13 -12.47 -10.04
C LEU A 227 3.18 -12.04 -11.06
N ARG A 228 4.23 -11.34 -10.61
CA ARG A 228 5.39 -11.01 -11.43
C ARG A 228 6.07 -12.30 -11.76
N ASP A 229 5.75 -12.75 -12.95
CA ASP A 229 6.02 -14.09 -13.38
C ASP A 229 7.50 -14.20 -13.77
N ASP A 230 8.21 -15.09 -13.07
CA ASP A 230 9.44 -15.71 -13.52
C ASP A 230 9.28 -16.38 -14.90
N ASN A 231 8.09 -16.36 -15.54
CA ASN A 231 7.89 -16.77 -16.94
C ASN A 231 8.88 -16.14 -17.93
N ILE A 232 9.32 -14.88 -17.76
CA ILE A 232 10.38 -14.33 -18.64
C ILE A 232 11.73 -15.04 -18.38
N LYS A 233 12.05 -15.35 -17.12
CA LYS A 233 13.25 -16.13 -16.78
C LYS A 233 13.13 -17.58 -17.23
N ARG A 234 11.93 -18.18 -17.12
CA ARG A 234 11.61 -19.54 -17.53
C ARG A 234 11.70 -19.68 -19.05
N GLU A 235 11.09 -18.79 -19.83
CA GLU A 235 11.21 -18.79 -21.29
C GLU A 235 12.66 -18.59 -21.74
N GLN A 236 13.41 -17.68 -21.11
CA GLN A 236 14.83 -17.49 -21.40
C GLN A 236 15.67 -18.72 -21.03
N LEU A 237 15.34 -19.38 -19.91
CA LEU A 237 16.01 -20.59 -19.45
C LEU A 237 15.70 -21.78 -20.37
N GLU A 238 14.44 -21.99 -20.72
CA GLU A 238 14.00 -23.01 -21.67
C GLU A 238 14.59 -22.76 -23.06
N ALA A 239 14.62 -21.51 -23.54
CA ALA A 239 15.26 -21.13 -24.80
C ALA A 239 16.77 -21.40 -24.76
N TYR A 240 17.45 -21.10 -23.65
CA TYR A 240 18.87 -21.39 -23.50
C TYR A 240 19.17 -22.90 -23.44
N ILE A 241 18.31 -23.68 -22.78
CA ILE A 241 18.42 -25.15 -22.75
C ILE A 241 18.23 -25.70 -24.17
N ARG A 242 17.22 -25.23 -24.92
CA ARG A 242 17.02 -25.62 -26.33
C ARG A 242 18.22 -25.24 -27.19
N GLU A 243 18.76 -24.02 -27.06
CA GLU A 243 19.95 -23.59 -27.79
C GLU A 243 21.16 -24.49 -27.50
N CYS A 244 21.37 -24.85 -26.24
CA CYS A 244 22.47 -25.75 -25.84
C CYS A 244 22.33 -27.15 -26.46
N VAL A 245 21.10 -27.68 -26.56
CA VAL A 245 20.83 -28.96 -27.23
C VAL A 245 20.99 -28.83 -28.74
N HIS A 246 20.50 -27.75 -29.33
CA HIS A 246 20.62 -27.50 -30.77
C HIS A 246 22.10 -27.40 -31.21
N GLN A 247 22.93 -26.72 -30.41
CA GLN A 247 24.38 -26.62 -30.65
C GLN A 247 25.13 -27.97 -30.54
N SER A 248 24.52 -28.99 -29.93
CA SER A 248 25.10 -30.34 -29.85
C SER A 248 24.93 -31.16 -31.14
N MET A 249 24.30 -30.60 -32.19
CA MET A 249 24.15 -31.21 -33.53
C MET A 249 23.65 -32.67 -33.50
N GLY A 250 22.75 -33.01 -32.57
CA GLY A 250 22.11 -34.32 -32.49
C GLY A 250 22.76 -35.33 -31.53
N GLU A 251 23.92 -35.03 -30.94
CA GLU A 251 24.55 -35.90 -29.92
C GLU A 251 23.91 -35.76 -28.52
N GLY A 252 23.10 -34.72 -28.33
CA GLY A 252 22.46 -34.39 -27.06
C GLY A 252 23.41 -33.81 -26.03
N VAL A 253 22.85 -33.30 -24.94
CA VAL A 253 23.62 -32.76 -23.81
C VAL A 253 23.39 -33.62 -22.57
N ASP A 254 24.48 -34.04 -21.92
CA ASP A 254 24.42 -34.73 -20.63
C ASP A 254 23.70 -33.87 -19.57
N LEU A 255 22.81 -34.48 -18.79
CA LEU A 255 21.99 -33.77 -17.81
C LEU A 255 22.82 -33.08 -16.71
N ALA A 256 23.92 -33.68 -16.27
CA ALA A 256 24.83 -33.07 -15.30
C ALA A 256 25.60 -31.90 -15.93
N ALA A 257 26.04 -32.04 -17.18
CA ALA A 257 26.66 -30.95 -17.94
C ALA A 257 25.69 -29.78 -18.18
N MET A 258 24.41 -30.08 -18.46
CA MET A 258 23.35 -29.07 -18.58
C MET A 258 23.17 -28.33 -17.25
N GLY A 259 23.11 -29.04 -16.12
CA GLY A 259 23.04 -28.43 -14.80
C GLY A 259 24.20 -27.47 -14.51
N GLN A 260 25.43 -27.84 -14.87
CA GLN A 260 26.60 -26.96 -14.73
C GLN A 260 26.52 -25.71 -15.62
N LYS A 261 26.09 -25.86 -16.88
CA LYS A 261 25.88 -24.73 -17.80
C LYS A 261 24.81 -23.76 -17.29
N LEU A 262 23.73 -24.29 -16.73
CA LEU A 262 22.66 -23.49 -16.13
C LEU A 262 23.18 -22.68 -14.93
N HIS A 263 23.88 -23.31 -13.99
CA HIS A 263 24.45 -22.59 -12.84
C HIS A 263 25.54 -21.58 -13.22
N LYS A 264 26.29 -21.82 -14.31
CA LYS A 264 27.29 -20.88 -14.81
C LYS A 264 26.67 -19.60 -15.39
N LYS A 265 25.55 -19.73 -16.11
CA LYS A 265 24.85 -18.59 -16.74
C LYS A 265 23.83 -17.94 -15.80
N TYR A 266 23.24 -18.71 -14.90
CA TYR A 266 22.22 -18.30 -13.94
C TYR A 266 22.60 -18.81 -12.53
N PRO A 267 23.47 -18.10 -11.79
CA PRO A 267 23.96 -18.54 -10.47
C PRO A 267 22.85 -18.77 -9.44
N ASP A 268 21.77 -17.99 -9.50
CA ASP A 268 20.63 -18.06 -8.58
C ASP A 268 19.60 -19.14 -8.95
N PHE A 269 19.83 -19.91 -10.02
CA PHE A 269 18.87 -20.90 -10.48
C PHE A 269 18.62 -22.01 -9.44
N LYS A 270 17.38 -22.12 -8.95
CA LYS A 270 16.93 -23.25 -8.14
C LYS A 270 15.70 -23.92 -8.76
N VAL A 271 15.83 -25.20 -9.11
CA VAL A 271 14.75 -25.99 -9.75
C VAL A 271 13.43 -26.00 -8.95
N LYS A 272 13.52 -25.92 -7.62
CA LYS A 272 12.36 -25.88 -6.72
C LYS A 272 11.50 -24.64 -6.89
N GLU A 273 12.10 -23.50 -7.25
CA GLU A 273 11.39 -22.23 -7.49
C GLU A 273 10.51 -22.31 -8.75
N TYR A 274 10.79 -23.27 -9.64
CA TYR A 274 10.00 -23.54 -10.85
C TYR A 274 8.99 -24.68 -10.67
N GLY A 275 8.76 -25.15 -9.43
CA GLY A 275 7.76 -26.18 -9.12
C GLY A 275 8.22 -27.63 -9.35
N TYR A 276 9.52 -27.89 -9.56
CA TYR A 276 10.05 -29.24 -9.79
C TYR A 276 11.01 -29.69 -8.69
N SER A 277 10.91 -30.97 -8.33
CA SER A 277 11.77 -31.57 -7.30
C SER A 277 13.20 -31.84 -7.78
N THR A 278 13.40 -32.01 -9.10
CA THR A 278 14.70 -32.35 -9.71
C THR A 278 14.83 -31.74 -11.10
N LEU A 279 16.07 -31.45 -11.54
CA LEU A 279 16.35 -30.93 -12.87
C LEU A 279 15.83 -31.86 -13.97
N GLN A 280 15.91 -33.18 -13.76
CA GLN A 280 15.36 -34.17 -14.70
C GLN A 280 13.86 -33.93 -14.96
N LYS A 281 13.06 -33.71 -13.90
CA LYS A 281 11.61 -33.47 -14.06
C LYS A 281 11.35 -32.14 -14.76
N PHE A 282 12.07 -31.09 -14.38
CA PHE A 282 11.95 -29.77 -15.03
C PHE A 282 12.19 -29.87 -16.53
N VAL A 283 13.31 -30.47 -16.93
CA VAL A 283 13.72 -30.54 -18.34
C VAL A 283 12.83 -31.48 -19.16
N SER A 284 12.29 -32.55 -18.56
CA SER A 284 11.34 -33.45 -19.25
C SER A 284 9.99 -32.81 -19.61
N HIS A 285 9.64 -31.69 -18.98
CA HIS A 285 8.41 -30.93 -19.27
C HIS A 285 8.64 -29.80 -20.29
N ILE A 286 9.88 -29.63 -20.79
CA ILE A 286 10.19 -28.65 -21.83
C ILE A 286 9.70 -29.22 -23.17
N SER A 287 8.76 -28.53 -23.81
CA SER A 287 8.28 -28.87 -25.15
C SER A 287 9.44 -28.91 -26.16
N GLY A 288 9.46 -29.92 -27.03
CA GLY A 288 10.49 -30.13 -28.06
C GLY A 288 11.68 -31.00 -27.63
N LEU A 289 11.85 -31.28 -26.34
CA LEU A 289 12.99 -32.06 -25.84
C LEU A 289 12.57 -33.41 -25.25
N GLU A 290 13.45 -34.40 -25.34
CA GLU A 290 13.29 -35.72 -24.73
C GLU A 290 14.57 -36.18 -24.02
N LEU A 291 14.39 -36.95 -22.95
CA LEU A 291 15.47 -37.51 -22.16
C LEU A 291 15.70 -38.97 -22.56
N ILE A 292 16.86 -39.25 -23.15
CA ILE A 292 17.31 -40.59 -23.50
C ILE A 292 18.27 -41.10 -22.43
N THR A 293 18.10 -42.36 -22.03
CA THR A 293 19.00 -43.03 -21.10
C THR A 293 20.01 -43.85 -21.91
N GLU A 294 21.30 -43.45 -21.87
CA GLU A 294 22.39 -44.09 -22.64
C GLU A 294 23.03 -45.25 -21.85
N SER A 295 22.99 -45.19 -20.52
CA SER A 295 23.43 -46.24 -19.59
C SER A 295 22.68 -46.14 -18.26
N GLU A 296 22.86 -47.07 -17.32
CA GLU A 296 22.18 -47.03 -16.00
C GLU A 296 22.37 -45.70 -15.23
N THR A 297 23.43 -44.93 -15.56
CA THR A 297 23.79 -43.69 -14.88
C THR A 297 23.79 -42.44 -15.76
N VAL A 298 23.84 -42.57 -17.09
CA VAL A 298 23.97 -41.42 -18.02
C VAL A 298 22.64 -41.14 -18.72
N LYS A 299 22.14 -39.91 -18.53
CA LYS A 299 20.92 -39.38 -19.17
C LYS A 299 21.28 -38.17 -20.02
N ARG A 300 20.91 -38.21 -21.30
CA ARG A 300 21.10 -37.11 -22.25
C ARG A 300 19.78 -36.48 -22.64
N LEU A 301 19.82 -35.17 -22.84
CA LEU A 301 18.73 -34.37 -23.36
C LEU A 301 18.93 -34.17 -24.87
N VAL A 302 17.97 -34.60 -25.68
CA VAL A 302 17.98 -34.47 -27.15
C VAL A 302 16.70 -33.78 -27.66
N GLU A 303 16.71 -33.31 -28.90
CA GLU A 303 15.52 -32.82 -29.60
C GLU A 303 14.64 -34.00 -30.05
N LYS A 304 13.31 -33.87 -29.94
CA LYS A 304 12.37 -34.92 -30.39
C LYS A 304 12.46 -35.13 -31.91
N GLU A 305 12.41 -36.40 -32.36
CA GLU A 305 12.58 -36.81 -33.77
C GLU A 305 11.72 -36.06 -34.81
N THR A 306 10.60 -35.46 -34.41
CA THR A 306 9.72 -34.69 -35.30
C THR A 306 10.35 -33.37 -35.75
N GLU A 307 11.12 -32.69 -34.88
CA GLU A 307 11.82 -31.42 -35.17
C GLU A 307 13.17 -31.68 -35.85
N VAL A 308 13.81 -32.82 -35.57
CA VAL A 308 15.06 -33.24 -36.23
C VAL A 308 14.85 -33.43 -37.75
N ARG A 309 13.69 -33.96 -38.16
CA ARG A 309 13.34 -34.09 -39.60
C ARG A 309 13.12 -32.73 -40.28
N GLU A 310 12.53 -31.75 -39.60
CA GLU A 310 12.35 -30.40 -40.14
C GLU A 310 13.66 -29.61 -40.20
N SER A 311 14.53 -29.72 -39.17
CA SER A 311 15.82 -29.05 -39.14
C SER A 311 16.82 -29.62 -40.15
N LEU A 312 16.86 -30.96 -40.32
CA LEU A 312 17.59 -31.61 -41.41
C LEU A 312 17.02 -31.20 -42.77
N ALA A 313 15.70 -31.17 -42.95
CA ALA A 313 15.08 -30.72 -44.20
C ALA A 313 15.42 -29.25 -44.53
N GLU A 314 15.49 -28.37 -43.53
CA GLU A 314 15.93 -26.98 -43.70
C GLU A 314 17.43 -26.86 -44.00
N GLN A 315 18.30 -27.62 -43.34
CA GLN A 315 19.73 -27.68 -43.66
C GLN A 315 19.98 -28.22 -45.08
N PHE A 316 19.26 -29.26 -45.49
CA PHE A 316 19.32 -29.77 -46.86
C PHE A 316 18.82 -28.72 -47.87
N ARG A 317 17.75 -27.97 -47.57
CA ARG A 317 17.28 -26.84 -48.41
C ARG A 317 18.34 -25.73 -48.51
N ARG A 318 18.98 -25.33 -47.41
CA ARG A 318 20.03 -24.29 -47.39
C ARG A 318 21.29 -24.73 -48.15
N THR A 319 21.69 -25.99 -48.01
CA THR A 319 22.85 -26.56 -48.72
C THR A 319 22.58 -26.73 -50.22
N ALA A 320 21.35 -27.11 -50.60
CA ALA A 320 20.91 -27.19 -51.99
C ALA A 320 20.81 -25.80 -52.66
N LEU A 321 20.36 -24.77 -51.94
CA LEU A 321 20.33 -23.36 -52.39
C LEU A 321 21.74 -22.77 -52.56
N SER A 322 22.69 -23.14 -51.69
CA SER A 322 24.11 -22.78 -51.80
C SER A 322 24.80 -23.42 -53.01
N LYS A 323 24.55 -24.73 -53.27
CA LYS A 323 25.08 -25.41 -54.48
C LYS A 323 24.47 -24.88 -55.80
N LYS A 324 23.19 -24.46 -55.80
CA LYS A 324 22.55 -23.82 -56.97
C LYS A 324 23.09 -22.42 -57.28
N LYS A 325 23.59 -21.68 -56.28
CA LYS A 325 24.25 -20.38 -56.49
C LYS A 325 25.67 -20.54 -57.09
N LYS A 326 26.43 -21.57 -56.67
CA LYS A 326 27.78 -21.83 -57.22
C LYS A 326 27.79 -22.35 -58.67
N THR A 327 26.74 -23.06 -59.12
CA THR A 327 26.65 -23.52 -60.52
C THR A 327 26.16 -22.44 -61.49
N LYS A 328 25.47 -21.39 -61.01
CA LYS A 328 25.05 -20.25 -61.85
C LYS A 328 26.11 -19.17 -62.05
N SER A 329 27.17 -19.13 -61.23
CA SER A 329 28.26 -18.14 -61.35
C SER A 329 29.45 -18.61 -62.21
N GLY A 330 29.38 -19.81 -62.80
CA GLY A 330 30.46 -20.38 -63.64
C GLY A 330 30.14 -20.46 -65.14
N LYS A 331 29.01 -19.92 -65.60
CA LYS A 331 28.66 -19.80 -67.03
C LYS A 331 28.02 -18.44 -67.28
N LYS A 332 28.85 -17.40 -67.39
CA LYS A 332 28.74 -16.31 -68.36
C LYS A 332 29.92 -15.37 -68.21
#